data_AF-A0A564YRH6-F1
#
_entry.id   AF-A0A564YRH6-F1
#
_cell.length_a   1.000
_cell.length_b   1.000
_cell.length_c   1.000
_cell.angle_alpha   90.00
_cell.angle_beta   90.00
_cell.angle_gamma   90.00
#
_symmetry.space_group_name_H-M   'P 1'
#
loop_
_entity.id
_entity.type
_entity.pdbx_description
1 polymer ?
#
loop_
_entity_poly.entity_id
_entity_poly.type
_entity_poly.pdbx_seq_one_letter_code
_entity_poly.pdbx_strand_id
1 'polypeptide(L)'
;YTDIGKAHEIANEVRRLHKQLLEAQQSALLFNSRERLFDMPITNFDRITTLLKDFEPFRVMWIAVSDWLKTQDAVMTDPLSSLDPVAIEKQVTEGY
;
A
#
# COMPACT_ATOMS: atom_id res chain seq x y z
N TYR A 1 8.45 2.75 -21.19
CA TYR A 1 7.64 2.37 -20.03
C TYR A 1 7.18 3.65 -19.36
N THR A 2 6.13 4.28 -19.91
CA THR A 2 5.86 5.72 -19.73
C THR A 2 4.35 6.00 -19.76
N ASP A 3 3.55 5.08 -19.24
CA ASP A 3 2.11 5.27 -19.18
C ASP A 3 1.68 5.51 -17.74
N ILE A 4 1.66 6.79 -17.38
CA ILE A 4 1.14 7.29 -16.10
C ILE A 4 -0.33 6.89 -15.89
N GLY A 5 -1.09 6.58 -16.96
CA GLY A 5 -2.45 6.04 -16.85
C GLY A 5 -2.51 4.68 -16.15
N LYS A 6 -1.41 3.92 -16.12
CA LYS A 6 -1.31 2.64 -15.39
C LYS A 6 -1.00 2.81 -13.91
N ALA A 7 -0.70 4.03 -13.44
CA ALA A 7 -0.34 4.26 -12.05
C ALA A 7 -1.45 3.85 -11.07
N HIS A 8 -2.73 4.06 -11.44
CA HIS A 8 -3.86 3.59 -10.63
C HIS A 8 -3.95 2.06 -10.57
N GLU A 9 -3.74 1.37 -11.70
CA GLU A 9 -3.72 -0.09 -11.76
C GLU A 9 -2.59 -0.65 -10.89
N ILE A 10 -1.39 -0.09 -11.01
CA ILE A 10 -0.23 -0.50 -10.22
C ILE A 10 -0.46 -0.21 -8.74
N ALA A 11 -1.02 0.95 -8.37
CA ALA A 11 -1.37 1.26 -6.99
C ALA A 11 -2.39 0.26 -6.41
N ASN A 12 -3.36 -0.17 -7.20
CA ASN A 12 -4.34 -1.19 -6.79
C ASN A 12 -3.68 -2.57 -6.61
N GLU A 13 -2.83 -2.98 -7.54
CA GLU A 13 -2.04 -4.21 -7.43
C GLU A 13 -1.14 -4.19 -6.19
N VAL A 14 -0.50 -3.07 -5.93
CA VAL A 14 0.39 -2.91 -4.77
C VAL A 14 -0.39 -2.93 -3.45
N ARG A 15 -1.59 -2.32 -3.39
CA ARG A 15 -2.51 -2.49 -2.24
C ARG A 15 -2.91 -3.95 -2.04
N ARG A 16 -3.21 -4.67 -3.12
CA ARG A 16 -3.57 -6.09 -3.10
C ARG A 16 -2.43 -6.96 -2.58
N LEU A 17 -1.23 -6.78 -3.10
CA LEU A 17 -0.03 -7.50 -2.65
C LEU A 17 0.27 -7.24 -1.17
N HIS A 18 0.18 -5.99 -0.73
CA HIS A 18 0.37 -5.65 0.68
C HIS A 18 -0.66 -6.36 1.58
N LYS A 19 -1.93 -6.39 1.19
CA LYS A 19 -2.97 -7.13 1.91
C LYS A 19 -2.63 -8.63 2.03
N GLN A 20 -2.21 -9.25 0.93
CA GLN A 20 -1.80 -10.66 0.92
C GLN A 20 -0.59 -10.94 1.83
N LEU A 21 0.37 -10.02 1.90
CA LEU A 21 1.51 -10.14 2.81
C LEU A 21 1.09 -10.07 4.29
N LEU A 22 0.14 -9.20 4.64
CA LEU A 22 -0.41 -9.14 5.99
C LEU A 22 -1.19 -10.41 6.35
N GLU A 23 -1.99 -10.95 5.43
CA GLU A 23 -2.71 -12.22 5.61
C GLU A 23 -1.73 -13.40 5.80
N ALA A 24 -0.63 -13.42 5.04
CA ALA A 24 0.43 -14.41 5.20
C ALA A 24 1.13 -14.28 6.57
N GLN A 25 1.38 -13.06 7.04
CA GLN A 25 1.94 -12.82 8.38
C GLN A 25 1.00 -13.34 9.48
N GLN A 26 -0.31 -13.08 9.37
CA GLN A 26 -1.30 -13.59 10.32
C GLN A 26 -1.35 -15.13 10.31
N SER A 27 -1.30 -15.74 9.13
CA SER A 27 -1.27 -17.20 8.99
C SER A 27 -0.02 -17.81 9.62
N ALA A 28 1.15 -17.19 9.44
CA ALA A 28 2.40 -17.60 10.07
C ALA A 28 2.31 -17.57 11.61
N LEU A 29 1.72 -16.51 12.17
CA LEU A 29 1.48 -16.41 13.63
C LEU A 29 0.55 -17.53 14.13
N LEU A 30 -0.52 -17.83 13.37
CA LEU A 30 -1.44 -18.91 13.71
C LEU A 30 -0.77 -20.28 13.67
N PHE A 31 0.08 -20.54 12.67
CA PHE A 31 0.83 -21.80 12.58
C PHE A 31 1.80 -21.95 13.74
N ASN A 32 2.60 -20.92 14.04
CA ASN A 32 3.53 -20.95 15.17
C ASN A 32 2.79 -21.13 16.51
N SER A 33 1.60 -20.54 16.66
CA SER A 33 0.77 -20.76 17.84
C SER A 33 0.29 -22.22 17.94
N ARG A 34 -0.04 -22.87 16.82
CA ARG A 34 -0.46 -24.28 16.80
C ARG A 34 0.72 -25.21 17.06
N GLU A 35 1.86 -24.97 16.44
CA GLU A 35 3.10 -25.72 16.68
C GLU A 35 3.47 -25.70 18.17
N ARG A 36 3.37 -24.52 18.81
CA ARG A 36 3.58 -24.38 20.25
C ARG A 36 2.63 -25.23 21.10
N LEU A 37 1.37 -25.39 20.71
CA LEU A 37 0.40 -26.20 21.47
C LEU A 37 0.74 -27.70 21.49
N PHE A 38 1.48 -28.17 20.48
CA PHE A 38 1.88 -29.57 20.32
C PHE A 38 3.37 -29.78 20.58
N ASP A 39 4.06 -28.83 21.22
CA ASP A 39 5.51 -28.83 21.45
C ASP A 39 6.34 -29.11 20.19
N MET A 40 5.84 -28.69 19.03
CA MET A 40 6.55 -28.78 17.76
C MET A 40 7.57 -27.65 17.64
N PRO A 41 8.68 -27.87 16.90
CA PRO A 41 9.61 -26.81 16.56
C PRO A 41 8.89 -25.66 15.85
N ILE A 42 9.12 -24.43 16.30
CA ILE A 42 8.51 -23.24 15.68
C ILE A 42 9.12 -23.00 14.31
N THR A 43 8.28 -22.89 13.29
CA THR A 43 8.71 -22.58 11.94
C THR A 43 9.12 -21.10 11.81
N ASN A 44 10.27 -20.85 11.19
CA ASN A 44 10.75 -19.50 10.94
C ASN A 44 10.06 -18.90 9.69
N PHE A 45 9.31 -17.81 9.90
CA PHE A 45 8.64 -17.03 8.85
C PHE A 45 9.16 -15.58 8.72
N ASP A 46 10.37 -15.28 9.22
CA ASP A 46 10.96 -13.92 9.25
C ASP A 46 11.00 -13.25 7.87
N ARG A 47 11.13 -14.05 6.82
CA ARG A 47 11.12 -13.57 5.42
C ARG A 47 9.85 -12.78 5.08
N ILE A 48 8.70 -13.09 5.67
CA ILE A 48 7.45 -12.33 5.44
C ILE A 48 7.59 -10.92 6.02
N THR A 49 8.14 -10.81 7.22
CA THR A 49 8.37 -9.51 7.89
C THR A 49 9.41 -8.68 7.14
N THR A 50 10.49 -9.30 6.65
CA THR A 50 11.47 -8.63 5.80
C THR A 50 10.83 -8.13 4.51
N LEU A 51 10.04 -8.99 3.84
CA LEU A 51 9.38 -8.63 2.58
C LEU A 51 8.39 -7.47 2.76
N LEU A 52 7.64 -7.43 3.88
CA LEU A 52 6.78 -6.30 4.21
C LEU A 52 7.56 -4.98 4.34
N LYS A 53 8.72 -5.00 5.00
CA LYS A 53 9.59 -3.82 5.15
C LYS A 53 10.17 -3.37 3.83
N ASP A 54 10.71 -4.31 3.05
CA ASP A 54 11.35 -4.01 1.76
C ASP A 54 10.33 -3.54 0.72
N PHE A 55 9.07 -3.99 0.82
CA PHE A 55 7.99 -3.60 -0.09
C PHE A 55 7.37 -2.23 0.23
N GLU A 56 7.46 -1.77 1.49
CA GLU A 56 6.76 -0.55 1.94
C GLU A 56 7.11 0.72 1.13
N PRO A 57 8.38 1.01 0.79
CA PRO A 57 8.70 2.21 0.00
C PRO A 57 8.04 2.22 -1.38
N PHE A 58 7.97 1.06 -2.04
CA PHE A 58 7.30 0.92 -3.33
C PHE A 58 5.79 1.11 -3.19
N ARG A 59 5.21 0.61 -2.09
CA ARG A 59 3.80 0.80 -1.77
C ARG A 59 3.44 2.25 -1.60
N VAL A 60 4.18 2.96 -0.75
CA VAL A 60 3.97 4.38 -0.49
C VAL A 60 4.10 5.17 -1.80
N MET A 61 5.15 4.90 -2.59
CA MET A 61 5.37 5.59 -3.86
C MET A 61 4.19 5.44 -4.83
N TRP A 62 3.74 4.21 -5.11
CA TRP A 62 2.66 4.00 -6.09
C TRP A 62 1.31 4.55 -5.61
N ILE A 63 1.04 4.49 -4.31
CA ILE A 63 -0.15 5.13 -3.72
C ILE A 63 -0.07 6.65 -3.90
N ALA A 64 1.06 7.27 -3.53
CA ALA A 64 1.26 8.72 -3.65
C ALA A 64 1.12 9.20 -5.10
N VAL A 65 1.73 8.49 -6.06
CA VAL A 65 1.60 8.82 -7.49
C VAL A 65 0.14 8.70 -7.96
N SER A 66 -0.55 7.61 -7.59
CA SER A 66 -1.96 7.44 -7.92
C SER A 66 -2.82 8.56 -7.35
N ASP A 67 -2.59 8.94 -6.10
CA ASP A 67 -3.40 9.96 -5.47
C ASP A 67 -3.10 11.33 -6.11
N TRP A 68 -1.83 11.67 -6.35
CA TRP A 68 -1.44 12.91 -7.04
C TRP A 68 -2.15 13.07 -8.39
N LEU A 69 -2.21 12.01 -9.19
CA LEU A 69 -2.86 12.06 -10.50
C LEU A 69 -4.36 12.33 -10.40
N LYS A 70 -5.05 11.76 -9.41
CA LYS A 70 -6.48 12.04 -9.18
C LYS A 70 -6.71 13.50 -8.83
N THR A 71 -5.84 14.05 -8.00
CA THR A 71 -5.98 15.42 -7.51
C THR A 71 -5.61 16.42 -8.59
N GLN A 72 -4.59 16.13 -9.38
CA GLN A 72 -4.28 16.90 -10.57
C GLN A 72 -5.45 16.90 -11.55
N ASP A 73 -6.06 15.73 -11.81
CA ASP A 73 -7.22 15.63 -12.70
C ASP A 73 -8.38 16.47 -12.16
N ALA A 74 -8.80 16.25 -10.91
CA ALA A 74 -9.88 17.00 -10.26
C ALA A 74 -9.67 18.52 -10.34
N VAL A 75 -8.48 19.02 -10.02
CA VAL A 75 -8.16 20.47 -10.11
C VAL A 75 -8.31 21.03 -11.52
N MET A 76 -8.06 20.21 -12.55
CA MET A 76 -8.12 20.64 -13.95
C MET A 76 -9.50 20.48 -14.59
N THR A 77 -10.32 19.53 -14.14
CA THR A 77 -11.61 19.19 -14.76
C THR A 77 -12.83 19.58 -13.93
N ASP A 78 -12.73 19.62 -12.60
CA ASP A 78 -13.88 19.89 -11.75
C ASP A 78 -14.15 21.41 -11.59
N PRO A 79 -15.42 21.82 -11.45
CA PRO A 79 -15.76 23.18 -11.07
C PRO A 79 -15.07 23.58 -9.74
N LEU A 80 -14.56 24.82 -9.66
CA LEU A 80 -13.91 25.34 -8.45
C LEU A 80 -14.74 25.18 -7.17
N SER A 81 -16.07 25.21 -7.28
CA SER A 81 -17.00 25.05 -6.15
C SER A 81 -17.05 23.65 -5.57
N SER A 82 -16.63 22.62 -6.31
CA SER A 82 -16.60 21.23 -5.85
C SER A 82 -15.24 20.78 -5.32
N LEU A 83 -14.21 21.62 -5.48
CA LEU A 83 -12.88 21.33 -4.96
C LEU A 83 -12.81 21.60 -3.45
N ASP A 84 -12.17 20.69 -2.71
CA ASP A 84 -11.83 20.89 -1.30
C ASP A 84 -10.38 21.39 -1.19
N PRO A 85 -10.14 22.68 -0.90
CA PRO A 85 -8.80 23.25 -0.85
C PRO A 85 -7.93 22.63 0.24
N VAL A 86 -8.54 22.21 1.36
CA VAL A 86 -7.80 21.63 2.50
C VAL A 86 -7.30 20.23 2.15
N ALA A 87 -8.10 19.45 1.44
CA ALA A 87 -7.69 18.14 0.94
C ALA A 87 -6.55 18.24 -0.07
N ILE A 88 -6.62 19.20 -0.99
CA ILE A 88 -5.57 19.46 -1.98
C ILE A 88 -4.27 19.90 -1.31
N GLU A 89 -4.33 20.86 -0.38
CA GLU A 89 -3.16 21.36 0.35
C GLU A 89 -2.47 20.24 1.14
N LYS A 90 -3.25 19.43 1.84
CA LYS A 90 -2.75 18.26 2.58
C LYS A 90 -1.97 17.33 1.66
N GLN A 91 -2.52 17.05 0.48
CA GLN A 91 -1.90 16.11 -0.45
C GLN A 91 -0.63 16.65 -1.12
N VAL A 92 -0.59 17.96 -1.42
CA VAL A 92 0.63 18.63 -1.87
C VAL A 92 1.69 18.56 -0.78
N THR A 93 1.31 18.77 0.49
CA THR A 93 2.24 18.82 1.63
C THR A 93 2.74 17.44 2.06
N GLU A 94 1.89 16.41 2.02
CA GLU A 94 2.22 15.02 2.40
C GLU A 94 2.89 14.23 1.26
N GLY A 95 2.87 14.75 0.03
CA GLY A 95 3.57 14.17 -1.12
C GLY A 95 5.06 14.49 -1.21
N TYR A 96 5.58 15.36 -0.33
CA TYR A 96 7.01 15.73 -0.22
C TYR A 96 7.75 14.91 0.86
#